data_AF-A0A7X3MCH0-F1
#
_entry.id   AF-A0A7X3MCH0-F1
#
_cell.length_a   1.000
_cell.length_b   1.000
_cell.length_c   1.000
_cell.angle_alpha   90.00
_cell.angle_beta   90.00
_cell.angle_gamma   90.00
#
_symmetry.space_group_name_H-M   'P 1'
#
loop_
_entity.id
_entity.type
_entity.pdbx_description
1 polymer ?
#
loop_
_entity_poly.entity_id
_entity_poly.type
_entity_poly.pdbx_seq_one_letter_code
_entity_poly.pdbx_strand_id
1 'polypeptide(L)'
;MSDTALMLFKPEFNLIERRRFYPLIRDYLTLFNLSVEKECEICTRDEKELLFDCVYSRLLKNARSKYEDNCIGGYTYLALKAQITDEQLFREWVSPQNIALSLKEDCYYLQKDGQKVINPFCPYQRRLFTESTTSVHLFLLSKNSSLSWSEIKPLF
;
A
#
# COMPACT_ATOMS: atom_id res chain seq x y z
N MET A 1 8.28 0.60 21.32
CA MET A 1 8.08 0.33 19.88
C MET A 1 9.37 -0.29 19.35
N SER A 2 9.30 -1.14 18.32
CA SER A 2 10.49 -1.76 17.73
C SER A 2 11.44 -0.70 17.17
N ASP A 3 12.74 -0.86 17.38
CA ASP A 3 13.78 -0.04 16.74
C ASP A 3 14.04 -0.46 15.29
N THR A 4 13.28 -1.42 14.78
CA THR A 4 13.34 -1.87 13.38
C THR A 4 12.08 -1.54 12.61
N ALA A 5 12.26 -1.26 11.31
CA ALA A 5 11.17 -1.04 10.37
C ALA A 5 11.44 -1.76 9.05
N LEU A 6 10.37 -2.18 8.38
CA LEU A 6 10.43 -2.65 7.01
C LEU A 6 10.20 -1.46 6.07
N MET A 7 11.15 -1.21 5.17
CA MET A 7 10.98 -0.31 4.04
C MET A 7 10.95 -1.14 2.75
N LEU A 8 10.20 -0.67 1.75
CA LEU A 8 10.12 -1.35 0.46
C LEU A 8 10.14 -0.34 -0.69
N PHE A 9 10.88 -0.68 -1.75
CA PHE A 9 10.61 -0.12 -3.07
C PHE A 9 9.45 -0.87 -3.68
N LYS A 10 8.34 -0.16 -3.91
CA LYS A 10 7.18 -0.75 -4.55
C LYS A 10 7.51 -1.22 -5.98
N PRO A 11 6.76 -2.20 -6.52
CA PRO A 11 6.97 -2.68 -7.88
C PRO A 11 6.89 -1.60 -8.97
N GLU A 12 6.26 -0.46 -8.68
CA GLU A 12 6.18 0.66 -9.63
C GLU A 12 7.56 1.30 -9.88
N PHE A 13 8.49 1.22 -8.92
CA PHE A 13 9.86 1.69 -9.10
C PHE A 13 10.67 0.63 -9.83
N ASN A 14 10.86 0.82 -11.14
CA ASN A 14 11.64 -0.08 -11.97
C ASN A 14 13.16 0.00 -11.65
N LEU A 15 13.96 -0.86 -12.26
CA LEU A 15 15.40 -0.94 -12.00
C LEU A 15 16.13 0.40 -12.23
N ILE A 16 15.74 1.15 -13.26
CA ILE A 16 16.34 2.44 -13.61
C ILE A 16 16.02 3.47 -12.52
N GLU A 17 14.76 3.53 -12.11
CA GLU A 17 14.30 4.42 -11.04
C GLU A 17 14.98 4.08 -9.71
N ARG A 18 15.11 2.81 -9.37
CA ARG A 18 15.85 2.39 -8.16
C ARG A 18 17.29 2.85 -8.19
N ARG A 19 18.00 2.65 -9.29
CA ARG A 19 19.38 3.13 -9.43
C ARG A 19 19.49 4.63 -9.24
N ARG A 20 18.47 5.39 -9.68
CA ARG A 20 18.42 6.84 -9.52
C ARG A 20 18.09 7.27 -8.09
N PHE A 21 17.11 6.65 -7.44
CA PHE A 21 16.60 7.08 -6.13
C PHE A 21 17.33 6.47 -4.94
N TYR A 22 17.93 5.29 -5.10
CA TYR A 22 18.56 4.57 -4.01
C TYR A 22 19.70 5.35 -3.32
N PRO A 23 20.60 6.05 -4.04
CA PRO A 23 21.61 6.90 -3.40
C PRO A 23 20.96 8.01 -2.55
N LEU A 24 19.92 8.67 -3.06
CA LEU A 24 19.21 9.72 -2.32
C LEU A 24 18.58 9.17 -1.04
N ILE A 25 17.95 8.00 -1.12
CA ILE A 25 17.37 7.34 0.04
C ILE A 25 18.46 6.99 1.06
N ARG A 26 19.63 6.50 0.63
CA ARG A 26 20.76 6.22 1.52
C ARG A 26 21.26 7.47 2.25
N ASP A 27 21.29 8.61 1.56
CA ASP A 27 21.66 9.90 2.17
C ASP A 27 20.64 10.30 3.25
N TYR A 28 19.34 10.18 2.95
CA TYR A 28 18.27 10.44 3.93
C TYR A 28 18.31 9.48 5.12
N LEU A 29 18.52 8.18 4.89
CA LEU A 29 18.65 7.19 5.98
C LEU A 29 19.81 7.59 6.91
N THR A 30 20.94 7.99 6.34
CA THR A 30 22.12 8.45 7.10
C THR A 30 21.80 9.71 7.92
N LEU A 31 21.14 10.70 7.32
CA LEU A 31 20.74 11.94 8.00
C LEU A 31 19.89 11.69 9.25
N PHE A 32 19.05 10.65 9.21
CA PHE A 32 18.17 10.27 10.32
C PHE A 32 18.71 9.15 11.21
N ASN A 33 20.02 8.83 11.13
CA ASN A 33 20.67 7.75 11.89
C ASN A 33 19.95 6.40 11.75
N LEU A 34 19.56 6.06 10.52
CA LEU A 34 18.97 4.78 10.14
C LEU A 34 20.00 3.92 9.42
N SER A 35 20.10 2.65 9.80
CA SER A 35 21.00 1.69 9.16
C SER A 35 20.20 0.61 8.43
N VAL A 36 20.69 0.15 7.28
CA VAL A 36 20.13 -1.00 6.58
C VAL A 36 20.80 -2.25 7.11
N GLU A 37 20.05 -3.08 7.84
CA GLU A 37 20.53 -4.33 8.42
C GLU A 37 20.50 -5.48 7.42
N LYS A 38 19.43 -5.54 6.61
CA LYS A 38 19.23 -6.59 5.61
C LYS A 38 18.52 -6.04 4.38
N GLU A 39 18.81 -6.68 3.26
CA GLU A 39 18.16 -6.43 1.98
C GLU A 39 17.74 -7.76 1.36
N CYS A 40 16.58 -7.77 0.70
CA CYS A 40 16.20 -8.88 -0.16
C CYS A 40 15.32 -8.41 -1.32
N GLU A 41 15.34 -9.18 -2.40
CA GLU A 41 14.43 -9.00 -3.52
C GLU A 41 13.41 -10.13 -3.54
N ILE A 42 12.15 -9.76 -3.75
CA ILE A 42 11.04 -10.69 -3.93
C ILE A 42 10.57 -10.62 -5.38
N CYS A 43 10.67 -11.73 -6.08
CA CYS A 43 10.35 -11.80 -7.52
C CYS A 43 9.03 -12.51 -7.79
N THR A 44 8.70 -13.53 -6.99
CA THR A 44 7.56 -14.41 -7.28
C THR A 44 6.24 -13.76 -6.92
N ARG A 45 5.18 -14.14 -7.66
CA ARG A 45 3.82 -13.66 -7.42
C ARG A 45 3.35 -14.00 -6.00
N ASP A 46 3.58 -15.23 -5.55
CA ASP A 46 3.06 -15.73 -4.27
C ASP A 46 3.74 -15.05 -3.08
N GLU A 47 5.04 -14.81 -3.14
CA GLU A 47 5.74 -14.05 -2.11
C GLU A 47 5.31 -12.56 -2.09
N LYS A 48 5.06 -11.96 -3.27
CA LYS A 48 4.49 -10.60 -3.36
C LYS A 48 3.09 -10.55 -2.75
N GLU A 49 2.29 -11.59 -2.95
CA GLU A 49 0.95 -11.71 -2.38
C GLU A 49 0.99 -11.77 -0.86
N LEU A 50 1.87 -12.60 -0.29
CA LEU A 50 2.09 -12.67 1.15
C LEU A 50 2.59 -11.33 1.72
N LEU A 51 3.57 -10.70 1.06
CA LEU A 51 4.09 -9.41 1.48
C LEU A 51 3.00 -8.33 1.49
N PHE A 52 2.22 -8.23 0.41
CA PHE A 52 1.13 -7.25 0.31
C PHE A 52 0.11 -7.47 1.43
N ASP A 53 -0.30 -8.72 1.64
CA ASP A 53 -1.29 -9.06 2.65
C ASP A 53 -0.81 -8.76 4.08
N CYS A 54 0.48 -8.92 4.36
CA CYS A 54 1.08 -8.52 5.64
C CYS A 54 1.13 -7.00 5.80
N VAL A 55 1.73 -6.29 4.84
CA VAL A 55 1.97 -4.83 4.92
C VAL A 55 0.65 -4.06 4.95
N TYR A 56 -0.34 -4.50 4.17
CA TYR A 56 -1.62 -3.82 3.98
C TYR A 56 -2.79 -4.52 4.67
N SER A 57 -2.51 -5.35 5.68
CA SER A 57 -3.51 -6.14 6.42
C SER A 57 -4.72 -5.33 6.89
N ARG A 58 -4.53 -4.12 7.42
CA ARG A 58 -5.61 -3.22 7.86
C ARG A 58 -6.47 -2.74 6.69
N LEU A 59 -5.84 -2.25 5.62
CA LEU A 59 -6.53 -1.83 4.41
C LEU A 59 -7.38 -2.97 3.83
N LEU A 60 -6.79 -4.17 3.77
CA LEU A 60 -7.44 -5.37 3.25
C LEU A 60 -8.59 -5.86 4.13
N LYS A 61 -8.46 -5.77 5.46
CA LYS A 61 -9.56 -6.08 6.38
C LYS A 61 -10.77 -5.21 6.06
N ASN A 62 -10.57 -3.90 5.92
CA ASN A 62 -11.62 -2.95 5.58
C ASN A 62 -12.18 -3.19 4.17
N ALA A 63 -11.33 -3.52 3.20
CA ALA A 63 -11.75 -3.84 1.84
C ALA A 63 -12.54 -5.16 1.73
N ARG A 64 -12.46 -6.05 2.74
CA ARG A 64 -13.20 -7.31 2.84
C ARG A 64 -14.45 -7.21 3.72
N SER A 65 -14.76 -6.02 4.26
CA SER A 65 -15.95 -5.82 5.09
C SER A 65 -17.21 -6.24 4.34
N LYS A 66 -18.12 -6.91 5.06
CA LYS A 66 -19.45 -7.25 4.55
C LYS A 66 -20.30 -5.99 4.43
N TYR A 67 -21.47 -6.13 3.81
CA TYR A 67 -22.44 -5.06 3.74
C TYR A 67 -23.04 -4.79 5.13
N GLU A 68 -22.73 -3.64 5.73
CA GLU A 68 -23.20 -3.21 7.05
C GLU A 68 -23.35 -1.68 7.05
N ASP A 69 -24.43 -1.14 7.61
CA ASP A 69 -24.67 0.31 7.75
C ASP A 69 -24.40 1.13 6.47
N ASN A 70 -24.89 0.64 5.32
CA ASN A 70 -24.68 1.24 3.99
C ASN A 70 -23.22 1.33 3.54
N CYS A 71 -22.33 0.54 4.16
CA CYS A 71 -20.92 0.40 3.84
C CYS A 71 -20.64 -1.01 3.32
N ILE A 72 -19.73 -1.13 2.37
CA ILE A 72 -19.32 -2.41 1.79
C ILE A 72 -17.84 -2.37 1.40
N GLY A 73 -17.08 -3.40 1.74
CA GLY A 73 -15.69 -3.51 1.33
C GLY A 73 -15.53 -3.64 -0.19
N GLY A 74 -14.51 -3.04 -0.79
CA GLY A 74 -14.26 -3.08 -2.24
C GLY A 74 -14.21 -4.49 -2.84
N TYR A 75 -13.63 -5.47 -2.13
CA TYR A 75 -13.66 -6.88 -2.57
C TYR A 75 -15.09 -7.44 -2.57
N THR A 76 -15.84 -7.20 -1.49
CA THR A 76 -17.22 -7.64 -1.36
C THR A 76 -18.12 -6.98 -2.41
N TYR A 77 -17.91 -5.70 -2.69
CA TYR A 77 -18.65 -4.94 -3.70
C TYR A 77 -18.44 -5.51 -5.10
N LEU A 78 -17.18 -5.76 -5.50
CA LEU A 78 -16.86 -6.37 -6.79
C LEU A 78 -17.44 -7.79 -6.92
N ALA A 79 -17.44 -8.57 -5.84
CA ALA A 79 -18.06 -9.90 -5.83
C ALA A 79 -19.58 -9.86 -6.08
N LEU A 80 -20.26 -8.76 -5.71
CA LEU A 80 -21.70 -8.57 -5.93
C LEU A 80 -22.03 -7.86 -7.25
N LYS A 81 -21.07 -7.18 -7.87
CA LYS A 81 -21.25 -6.35 -9.07
C LYS A 81 -20.34 -6.84 -10.20
N ALA A 82 -20.65 -8.01 -10.75
CA ALA A 82 -19.84 -8.69 -11.76
C ALA A 82 -19.53 -7.85 -13.03
N GLN A 83 -20.34 -6.83 -13.33
CA GLN A 83 -20.14 -5.91 -14.44
C GLN A 83 -19.11 -4.80 -14.18
N ILE A 84 -18.65 -4.65 -12.94
CA ILE A 84 -17.70 -3.61 -12.53
C ILE A 84 -16.36 -4.27 -12.27
N THR A 85 -15.34 -3.79 -12.95
CA THR A 85 -13.96 -4.22 -12.75
C THR A 85 -13.31 -3.47 -11.59
N ASP A 86 -12.31 -4.08 -10.96
CA ASP A 86 -11.45 -3.43 -9.97
C ASP A 86 -10.75 -2.18 -10.52
N GLU A 87 -10.33 -2.21 -11.79
CA GLU A 87 -9.73 -1.06 -12.47
C GLU A 87 -10.72 0.10 -12.63
N GLN A 88 -11.96 -0.16 -13.06
CA GLN A 88 -12.99 0.88 -13.13
C GLN A 88 -13.23 1.50 -11.75
N LEU A 89 -13.35 0.65 -10.72
CA LEU A 89 -13.56 1.10 -9.36
C LEU A 89 -12.37 1.93 -8.85
N PHE A 90 -11.14 1.58 -9.21
CA PHE A 90 -9.94 2.37 -8.93
C PHE A 90 -9.92 3.71 -9.68
N ARG A 91 -10.29 3.73 -10.97
CA ARG A 91 -10.36 4.96 -11.77
C ARG A 91 -11.37 5.95 -11.20
N GLU A 92 -12.50 5.46 -10.72
CA GLU A 92 -13.48 6.31 -10.02
C GLU A 92 -12.92 6.83 -8.69
N TRP A 93 -12.17 6.01 -7.96
CA TRP A 93 -11.53 6.41 -6.71
C TRP A 93 -10.51 7.55 -6.88
N VAL A 94 -9.70 7.53 -7.94
CA VAL A 94 -8.74 8.61 -8.24
C VAL A 94 -9.36 9.77 -9.03
N SER A 95 -10.66 9.70 -9.31
CA SER A 95 -11.34 10.71 -10.12
C SER A 95 -11.57 12.00 -9.32
N PRO A 96 -11.22 13.18 -9.88
CA PRO A 96 -11.55 14.44 -9.25
C PRO A 96 -13.07 14.69 -9.17
N GLN A 97 -13.88 14.00 -9.98
CA GLN A 97 -15.34 14.10 -9.94
C GLN A 97 -15.99 13.24 -8.85
N ASN A 98 -15.25 12.29 -8.25
CA ASN A 98 -15.75 11.44 -7.18
C ASN A 98 -14.72 11.34 -6.06
N ILE A 99 -14.73 12.35 -5.19
CA ILE A 99 -13.69 12.51 -4.17
C ILE A 99 -13.78 11.38 -3.14
N ALA A 100 -12.68 10.64 -3.05
CA ALA A 100 -12.33 9.76 -1.95
C ALA A 100 -12.45 10.44 -0.58
N LEU A 101 -13.21 9.85 0.34
CA LEU A 101 -13.39 10.38 1.70
C LEU A 101 -12.73 9.46 2.73
N SER A 102 -12.06 10.05 3.72
CA SER A 102 -11.43 9.31 4.82
C SER A 102 -12.40 9.13 5.99
N LEU A 103 -12.46 7.92 6.52
CA LEU A 103 -13.18 7.55 7.76
C LEU A 103 -12.25 7.40 8.97
N LYS A 104 -10.99 7.89 8.84
CA LYS A 104 -9.83 7.71 9.74
C LYS A 104 -9.03 6.44 9.44
N GLU A 105 -7.78 6.44 9.87
CA GLU A 105 -6.84 5.29 9.93
C GLU A 105 -7.03 4.21 8.85
N ASP A 106 -6.42 4.40 7.68
CA ASP A 106 -6.42 3.40 6.59
C ASP A 106 -7.83 2.91 6.21
N CYS A 107 -8.85 3.73 6.45
CA CYS A 107 -10.22 3.48 6.05
C CYS A 107 -10.70 4.65 5.21
N TYR A 108 -10.91 4.37 3.93
CA TYR A 108 -11.39 5.36 3.00
C TYR A 108 -12.58 4.80 2.22
N TYR A 109 -13.39 5.67 1.64
CA TYR A 109 -14.51 5.24 0.83
C TYR A 109 -14.79 6.14 -0.36
N LEU A 110 -15.48 5.54 -1.32
CA LEU A 110 -16.09 6.20 -2.47
C LEU A 110 -17.61 6.06 -2.36
N GLN A 111 -18.36 7.11 -2.66
CA GLN A 111 -19.81 6.99 -2.80
C GLN A 111 -20.13 6.40 -4.18
N LYS A 112 -20.79 5.23 -4.22
CA LYS A 112 -21.15 4.55 -5.46
C LYS A 112 -22.43 3.74 -5.28
N ASP A 113 -23.34 3.82 -6.25
CA ASP A 113 -24.65 3.14 -6.23
C ASP A 113 -25.46 3.34 -4.93
N GLY A 114 -25.39 4.53 -4.33
CA GLY A 114 -26.05 4.84 -3.06
C GLY A 114 -25.36 4.28 -1.81
N GLN A 115 -24.22 3.60 -1.96
CA GLN A 115 -23.47 2.92 -0.89
C GLN A 115 -22.07 3.55 -0.70
N LYS A 116 -21.48 3.35 0.48
CA LYS A 116 -20.07 3.67 0.74
C LYS A 116 -19.22 2.44 0.45
N VAL A 117 -18.47 2.48 -0.65
CA VAL A 117 -17.53 1.40 -1.00
C VAL A 117 -16.20 1.67 -0.31
N ILE A 118 -15.84 0.85 0.67
CA ILE A 118 -14.65 0.98 1.52
C ILE A 118 -13.40 0.42 0.83
N ASN A 119 -12.31 1.17 0.86
CA ASN A 119 -11.02 0.88 0.24
C ASN A 119 -11.15 0.30 -1.19
N PRO A 120 -11.88 1.00 -2.09
CA PRO A 120 -12.22 0.51 -3.43
C PRO A 120 -10.99 0.23 -4.31
N PHE A 121 -9.86 0.87 -4.01
CA PHE A 121 -8.60 0.73 -4.74
C PHE A 121 -7.84 -0.57 -4.41
N CYS A 122 -8.13 -1.21 -3.27
CA CYS A 122 -7.33 -2.33 -2.77
C CYS A 122 -7.27 -3.54 -3.71
N PRO A 123 -8.38 -4.00 -4.32
CA PRO A 123 -8.36 -5.10 -5.28
C PRO A 123 -7.40 -4.84 -6.46
N TYR A 124 -7.53 -3.67 -7.08
CA TYR A 124 -6.69 -3.29 -8.23
C TYR A 124 -5.22 -3.10 -7.83
N GLN A 125 -4.94 -2.43 -6.72
CA GLN A 125 -3.57 -2.25 -6.25
C GLN A 125 -2.89 -3.56 -5.88
N ARG A 126 -3.60 -4.48 -5.22
CA ARG A 126 -3.07 -5.81 -4.92
C ARG A 126 -2.74 -6.56 -6.21
N ARG A 127 -3.62 -6.47 -7.22
CA ARG A 127 -3.38 -7.07 -8.53
C ARG A 127 -2.12 -6.50 -9.17
N LEU A 128 -2.01 -5.17 -9.31
CA LEU A 128 -0.82 -4.50 -9.85
C LEU A 128 0.47 -4.89 -9.11
N PHE A 129 0.39 -4.95 -7.78
CA PHE A 129 1.55 -5.30 -6.95
C PHE A 129 2.01 -6.73 -7.16
N THR A 130 1.07 -7.67 -7.21
CA THR A 130 1.35 -9.12 -7.28
C THR A 130 1.69 -9.60 -8.69
N GLU A 131 1.06 -9.00 -9.71
CA GLU A 131 1.24 -9.38 -11.13
C GLU A 131 2.40 -8.64 -11.80
N SER A 132 2.96 -7.60 -11.18
CA SER A 132 4.12 -6.89 -11.72
C SER A 132 5.32 -7.83 -11.91
N THR A 133 5.98 -7.73 -13.06
CA THR A 133 7.21 -8.46 -13.37
C THR A 133 8.43 -7.88 -12.66
N THR A 134 8.34 -6.63 -12.17
CA THR A 134 9.39 -6.00 -11.38
C THR A 134 9.48 -6.67 -10.00
N SER A 135 10.69 -6.94 -9.50
CA SER A 135 10.88 -7.43 -8.12
C SER A 135 10.41 -6.40 -7.09
N VAL A 136 10.14 -6.79 -5.86
CA VAL A 136 10.02 -5.86 -4.72
C VAL A 136 11.34 -5.88 -3.97
N HIS A 137 11.95 -4.72 -3.74
CA HIS A 137 13.19 -4.63 -2.95
C HIS A 137 12.83 -4.23 -1.53
N LEU A 138 13.14 -5.09 -0.57
CA LEU A 138 12.89 -4.90 0.85
C LEU A 138 14.17 -4.52 1.60
N PHE A 139 14.00 -3.66 2.59
CA PHE A 139 15.04 -3.24 3.51
C PHE A 139 14.55 -3.43 4.94
N LEU A 140 15.32 -4.14 5.75
CA LEU A 140 15.17 -4.08 7.19
C LEU A 140 16.03 -2.92 7.70
N LEU A 141 15.37 -1.89 8.20
CA LEU A 141 16.02 -0.73 8.79
C LEU A 141 16.12 -0.91 10.31
N SER A 142 17.24 -0.52 10.89
CA SER A 142 17.39 -0.26 12.32
C SER A 142 17.52 1.24 12.56
N LYS A 143 17.07 1.69 13.72
CA LYS A 143 17.07 3.10 14.13
C LYS A 143 17.99 3.29 15.33
N ASN A 144 19.00 4.15 15.15
CA ASN A 144 19.88 4.62 16.22
C ASN A 144 19.58 6.08 16.61
N SER A 145 18.43 6.60 16.18
CA SER A 145 17.93 7.95 16.47
C SER A 145 17.02 7.98 17.69
N SER A 146 17.03 9.11 18.41
CA SER A 146 16.08 9.41 19.48
C SER A 146 14.66 9.69 18.97
N LEU A 147 14.51 10.06 17.70
CA LEU A 147 13.20 10.32 17.07
C LEU A 147 12.39 9.02 16.98
N SER A 148 11.07 9.12 17.16
CA SER A 148 10.15 8.01 16.95
C SER A 148 9.92 7.73 15.45
N TRP A 149 9.46 6.53 15.10
CA TRP A 149 9.05 6.23 13.72
C TRP A 149 7.93 7.14 13.22
N SER A 150 7.04 7.59 14.10
CA SER A 150 5.99 8.57 13.76
C SER A 150 6.54 9.94 13.38
N GLU A 151 7.70 10.33 13.91
CA GLU A 151 8.39 11.57 13.55
C GLU A 151 9.22 11.42 12.28
N ILE A 152 9.79 10.24 12.05
CA ILE A 152 10.64 9.95 10.88
C ILE A 152 9.81 9.69 9.62
N LYS A 153 8.74 8.89 9.72
CA LYS A 153 7.95 8.44 8.57
C LYS A 153 7.43 9.57 7.66
N PRO A 154 6.96 10.72 8.17
CA PRO A 154 6.48 11.82 7.32
C PRO A 154 7.57 12.55 6.51
N LEU A 155 8.85 12.25 6.75
CA LEU A 155 10.00 12.90 6.12
C LEU A 155 10.47 12.19 4.84
N PHE A 156 9.85 11.05 4.50
CA PHE A 156 10.10 10.22 3.32
C PHE A 156 8.85 10.16 2.45
#